data_AF-A0A3B8IZ47-F1
#
_entry.id   AF-A0A3B8IZ47-F1
#
_cell.length_a   1.000
_cell.length_b   1.000
_cell.length_c   1.000
_cell.angle_alpha   90.00
_cell.angle_beta   90.00
_cell.angle_gamma   90.00
#
_symmetry.space_group_name_H-M   'P 1'
#
loop_
_entity.id
_entity.type
_entity.pdbx_description
1 polymer ?
#
loop_
_entity_poly.entity_id
_entity_poly.type
_entity_poly.pdbx_seq_one_letter_code
_entity_poly.pdbx_strand_id
1 'polypeptide(L)'
;MKRTQVWAMCWVLSLPFAVLGQDTTRVAVDLTQLKKDRLVVTVTPPQGTAELGDFVVPRIIPGTYMEIRHERFYHNFEAWDTAGNPLKIKQKGNHVSVAGDLAQLTYEIRESYGSSKIWDTPLGSAGSRWLPGESFMINYHLLTGYFEGYEDAPFAITYTKPSGWYGHTALTQEALSPTV
;
A
#
# COMPACT_ATOMS: atom_id res chain seq x y z
N MET A 1 2.11 58.34 -45.81
CA MET A 1 1.73 56.94 -45.51
C MET A 1 1.87 56.72 -44.01
N LYS A 2 0.75 56.62 -43.28
CA LYS A 2 0.73 56.45 -41.81
C LYS A 2 0.71 54.95 -41.49
N ARG A 3 1.74 54.45 -40.81
CA ARG A 3 1.81 53.07 -40.30
C ARG A 3 1.12 53.02 -38.94
N THR A 4 -0.01 52.33 -38.86
CA THR A 4 -0.69 51.96 -37.61
C THR A 4 -0.03 50.71 -37.05
N GLN A 5 0.54 50.80 -35.84
CA GLN A 5 0.94 49.63 -35.07
C GLN A 5 -0.26 49.15 -34.24
N VAL A 6 -0.65 47.89 -34.44
CA VAL A 6 -1.65 47.20 -33.62
C VAL A 6 -0.87 46.45 -32.54
N TRP A 7 -1.10 46.80 -31.27
CA TRP A 7 -0.58 46.07 -30.12
C TRP A 7 -1.50 44.88 -29.84
N ALA A 8 -1.04 43.67 -30.13
CA ALA A 8 -1.70 42.45 -29.70
C ALA A 8 -1.32 42.18 -28.23
N MET A 9 -2.24 42.48 -27.31
CA MET A 9 -2.06 42.21 -25.89
C MET A 9 -2.47 40.76 -25.61
N CYS A 10 -1.50 39.84 -25.58
CA CYS A 10 -1.72 38.46 -25.14
C CYS A 10 -2.02 38.43 -23.63
N TRP A 11 -3.28 38.22 -23.29
CA TRP A 11 -3.67 37.80 -21.94
C TRP A 11 -3.29 36.33 -21.77
N VAL A 12 -2.22 36.05 -21.03
CA VAL A 12 -1.92 34.71 -20.55
C VAL A 12 -2.88 34.42 -19.40
N LEU A 13 -3.98 33.71 -19.68
CA LEU A 13 -4.79 33.08 -18.65
C LEU A 13 -3.92 32.02 -17.97
N SER A 14 -3.30 32.36 -16.85
CA SER A 14 -2.73 31.37 -15.94
C SER A 14 -3.89 30.63 -15.28
N LEU A 15 -4.31 29.52 -15.88
CA LEU A 15 -5.11 28.52 -15.18
C LEU A 15 -4.25 28.06 -13.99
N PRO A 16 -4.72 28.18 -12.73
CA PRO A 16 -4.09 27.44 -11.67
C PRO A 16 -4.25 25.96 -12.03
N PHE A 17 -3.15 25.30 -12.33
CA PHE A 17 -3.07 23.85 -12.22
C PHE A 17 -3.34 23.56 -10.74
N ALA A 18 -4.60 23.26 -10.41
CA ALA A 18 -4.89 22.50 -9.23
C ALA A 18 -4.20 21.15 -9.47
N VAL A 19 -3.03 20.98 -8.87
CA VAL A 19 -2.48 19.65 -8.66
C VAL A 19 -3.50 18.96 -7.76
N LEU A 20 -4.39 18.18 -8.37
CA LEU A 20 -5.22 17.25 -7.62
C LEU A 20 -4.22 16.34 -6.90
N GLY A 21 -4.19 16.44 -5.57
CA GLY A 21 -3.36 15.61 -4.71
C GLY A 21 -3.59 14.14 -5.06
N GLN A 22 -2.53 13.36 -5.05
CA GLN A 22 -2.51 12.00 -5.58
C GLN A 22 -3.46 11.08 -4.77
N ASP A 23 -4.54 10.63 -5.41
CA ASP A 23 -5.46 9.56 -4.98
C ASP A 23 -4.76 8.17 -4.94
N THR A 24 -3.47 8.11 -4.64
CA THR A 24 -2.67 6.88 -4.69
C THR A 24 -2.38 6.38 -3.28
N THR A 25 -2.80 5.14 -2.98
CA THR A 25 -2.38 4.44 -1.77
C THR A 25 -0.91 4.03 -1.94
N ARG A 26 -0.05 4.44 -1.02
CA ARG A 26 1.38 4.08 -1.08
C ARG A 26 1.67 3.01 -0.06
N VAL A 27 2.39 1.97 -0.48
CA VAL A 27 2.78 0.86 0.38
C VAL A 27 4.30 0.73 0.33
N ALA A 28 4.96 0.76 1.48
CA ALA A 28 6.39 0.59 1.60
C ALA A 28 6.71 -0.63 2.47
N VAL A 29 7.63 -1.47 2.00
CA VAL A 29 8.06 -2.68 2.71
C VAL A 29 9.58 -2.79 2.61
N ASP A 30 10.22 -3.04 3.75
CA ASP A 30 11.66 -3.26 3.81
C ASP A 30 11.98 -4.76 3.99
N LEU A 31 12.41 -5.40 2.90
CA LEU A 31 12.80 -6.81 2.86
C LEU A 31 14.13 -7.08 3.55
N THR A 32 14.90 -6.04 3.91
CA THR A 32 16.14 -6.17 4.69
C THR A 32 15.84 -6.30 6.19
N GLN A 33 14.62 -5.97 6.63
CA GLN A 33 14.22 -5.91 8.04
C GLN A 33 13.25 -7.02 8.43
N LEU A 34 13.48 -8.25 7.96
CA LEU A 34 12.71 -9.41 8.42
C LEU A 34 13.09 -9.77 9.86
N LYS A 35 12.16 -9.60 10.81
CA LYS A 35 12.37 -9.89 12.24
C LYS A 35 11.31 -10.85 12.75
N LYS A 36 11.73 -11.94 13.38
CA LYS A 36 10.81 -12.97 13.93
C LYS A 36 9.76 -13.45 12.90
N ASP A 37 10.21 -13.68 11.67
CA ASP A 37 9.40 -14.09 10.51
C ASP A 37 8.32 -13.08 10.11
N ARG A 38 8.54 -11.80 10.39
CA ARG A 38 7.62 -10.71 10.10
C ARG A 38 8.28 -9.56 9.37
N LEU A 39 7.57 -9.03 8.37
CA LEU A 39 7.91 -7.80 7.68
C LEU A 39 7.03 -6.67 8.21
N VAL A 40 7.61 -5.48 8.37
CA VAL A 40 6.84 -4.26 8.65
C VAL A 40 6.40 -3.67 7.32
N VAL A 41 5.09 -3.41 7.23
CA VAL A 41 4.46 -2.74 6.09
C VAL A 41 4.01 -1.37 6.56
N THR A 42 4.31 -0.36 5.75
CA THR A 42 3.85 1.01 5.95
C THR A 42 2.91 1.40 4.82
N VAL A 43 1.72 1.88 5.17
CA VAL A 43 0.69 2.33 4.23
C VAL A 43 0.44 3.81 4.46
N THR A 44 0.57 4.61 3.41
CA THR A 44 0.11 6.00 3.38
C THR A 44 -1.22 6.03 2.63
N PRO A 45 -2.29 6.55 3.24
CA PRO A 45 -3.59 6.61 2.59
C PRO A 45 -3.56 7.50 1.35
N PRO A 46 -4.49 7.29 0.40
CA PRO A 46 -4.67 8.19 -0.71
C PRO A 46 -5.08 9.58 -0.20
N GLN A 47 -4.64 10.62 -0.89
CA GLN A 47 -5.09 11.99 -0.60
C GLN A 47 -6.29 12.28 -1.50
N GLY A 48 -7.48 12.44 -0.94
CA GLY A 48 -8.70 12.71 -1.70
C GLY A 48 -9.70 13.59 -0.95
N THR A 49 -10.81 13.92 -1.62
CA THR A 49 -11.90 14.73 -1.04
C THR A 49 -12.91 13.90 -0.25
N ALA A 50 -12.91 12.57 -0.40
CA ALA A 50 -13.78 11.68 0.34
C ALA A 50 -13.19 11.38 1.71
N GLU A 51 -14.05 11.29 2.73
CA GLU A 51 -13.64 10.80 4.05
C GLU A 51 -13.06 9.38 3.92
N LEU A 52 -11.92 9.15 4.58
CA LEU A 52 -11.25 7.86 4.57
C LEU A 52 -12.04 6.88 5.42
N GLY A 53 -12.54 5.80 4.82
CA GLY A 53 -13.22 4.72 5.54
C GLY A 53 -12.26 3.76 6.26
N ASP A 54 -12.77 2.61 6.72
CA ASP A 54 -11.94 1.62 7.39
C ASP A 54 -10.87 1.07 6.43
N PHE A 55 -9.73 0.67 6.99
CA PHE A 55 -8.78 -0.17 6.25
C PHE A 55 -9.26 -1.63 6.28
N VAL A 56 -9.41 -2.23 5.10
CA VAL A 56 -10.01 -3.56 4.92
C VAL A 56 -8.97 -4.53 4.38
N VAL A 57 -8.73 -5.60 5.14
CA VAL A 57 -7.91 -6.73 4.70
C VAL A 57 -8.77 -7.69 3.85
N PRO A 58 -8.29 -8.13 2.67
CA PRO A 58 -9.03 -9.07 1.83
C PRO A 58 -9.31 -10.40 2.54
N ARG A 59 -10.51 -10.94 2.37
CA ARG A 59 -10.88 -12.28 2.88
C ARG A 59 -11.04 -13.33 1.80
N ILE A 60 -11.31 -12.90 0.58
CA ILE A 60 -11.48 -13.73 -0.63
C ILE A 60 -10.62 -13.08 -1.71
N ILE A 61 -10.08 -13.90 -2.62
CA ILE A 61 -9.37 -13.41 -3.81
C ILE A 61 -10.05 -13.95 -5.08
N PRO A 62 -9.94 -13.26 -6.22
CA PRO A 62 -10.45 -13.79 -7.48
C PRO A 62 -9.86 -15.17 -7.80
N GLY A 63 -10.68 -16.07 -8.33
CA GLY A 63 -10.27 -17.42 -8.70
C GLY A 63 -10.36 -18.46 -7.57
N THR A 64 -10.80 -18.07 -6.37
CA THR A 64 -11.18 -19.00 -5.29
C THR A 64 -12.58 -18.66 -4.74
N TYR A 65 -13.33 -19.69 -4.36
CA TYR A 65 -14.63 -19.57 -3.69
C TYR A 65 -14.54 -19.87 -2.19
N MET A 66 -13.35 -19.69 -1.62
CA MET A 66 -13.02 -20.00 -0.22
C MET A 66 -12.64 -18.72 0.52
N GLU A 67 -13.12 -18.56 1.75
CA GLU A 67 -12.56 -17.55 2.65
C GLU A 67 -11.17 -17.98 3.12
N ILE A 68 -10.17 -17.17 2.79
CA ILE A 68 -8.77 -17.38 3.23
C ILE A 68 -8.51 -16.68 4.57
N ARG A 69 -9.23 -15.59 4.83
CA ARG A 69 -9.11 -14.78 6.04
C ARG A 69 -7.69 -14.26 6.29
N HIS A 70 -7.16 -13.48 5.35
CA HIS A 70 -5.79 -12.96 5.43
C HIS A 70 -5.51 -12.12 6.67
N GLU A 71 -6.54 -11.57 7.32
CA GLU A 71 -6.38 -10.77 8.55
C GLU A 71 -5.64 -11.51 9.67
N ARG A 72 -5.61 -12.85 9.65
CA ARG A 72 -4.87 -13.66 10.64
C ARG A 72 -3.34 -13.52 10.56
N PHE A 73 -2.82 -13.03 9.43
CA PHE A 73 -1.39 -12.83 9.21
C PHE A 73 -0.92 -11.42 9.55
N TYR A 74 -1.86 -10.51 9.82
CA TYR A 74 -1.59 -9.12 10.18
C TYR A 74 -1.48 -9.01 11.70
N HIS A 75 -0.49 -8.27 12.17
CA HIS A 75 -0.21 -8.08 13.58
C HIS A 75 0.20 -6.63 13.86
N ASN A 76 0.04 -6.20 15.12
CA ASN A 76 0.61 -4.97 15.64
C ASN A 76 0.29 -3.73 14.78
N PHE A 77 -0.99 -3.49 14.49
CA PHE A 77 -1.40 -2.28 13.81
C PHE A 77 -1.08 -1.04 14.66
N GLU A 78 -0.47 -0.04 14.05
CA GLU A 78 -0.20 1.28 14.62
C GLU A 78 -0.59 2.36 13.59
N ALA A 79 -1.09 3.48 14.05
CA ALA A 79 -1.57 4.57 13.19
C ALA A 79 -1.05 5.90 13.72
N TRP A 80 -0.72 6.79 12.80
CA TRP A 80 -0.05 8.05 13.10
C TRP A 80 -0.67 9.19 12.29
N ASP A 81 -0.80 10.35 12.92
CA ASP A 81 -1.18 11.60 12.24
C ASP A 81 0.01 12.26 11.54
N THR A 82 -0.23 13.38 10.85
CA THR A 82 0.81 14.13 10.13
C THR A 82 1.88 14.74 11.03
N ALA A 83 1.59 14.90 12.33
CA ALA A 83 2.52 15.39 13.33
C ALA A 83 3.31 14.26 14.03
N GLY A 84 3.03 13.00 13.69
CA GLY A 84 3.66 11.84 14.31
C GLY A 84 3.08 11.48 15.68
N ASN A 85 1.86 11.90 15.99
CA ASN A 85 1.15 11.45 17.18
C ASN A 85 0.42 10.13 16.91
N PRO A 86 0.40 9.19 17.87
CA PRO A 86 -0.32 7.94 17.72
C PRO A 86 -1.84 8.16 17.72
N LEU A 87 -2.52 7.50 16.79
CA LEU A 87 -3.98 7.48 16.67
C LEU A 87 -4.57 6.20 17.26
N LYS A 88 -5.83 6.28 17.70
CA LYS A 88 -6.53 5.11 18.26
C LYS A 88 -7.02 4.21 17.14
N ILE A 89 -6.79 2.91 17.30
CA ILE A 89 -7.21 1.87 16.36
C ILE A 89 -8.26 0.97 17.00
N LYS A 90 -9.24 0.54 16.20
CA LYS A 90 -10.17 -0.52 16.54
C LYS A 90 -10.22 -1.54 15.41
N GLN A 91 -9.82 -2.78 15.69
CA GLN A 91 -9.93 -3.89 14.75
C GLN A 91 -11.21 -4.70 15.01
N LYS A 92 -11.99 -4.98 13.95
CA LYS A 92 -13.16 -5.86 14.00
C LYS A 92 -13.14 -6.80 12.78
N GLY A 93 -12.67 -8.03 12.99
CA GLY A 93 -12.47 -8.97 11.87
C GLY A 93 -11.37 -8.46 10.94
N ASN A 94 -11.70 -8.27 9.67
CA ASN A 94 -10.79 -7.74 8.65
C ASN A 94 -10.86 -6.21 8.48
N HIS A 95 -11.68 -5.51 9.26
CA HIS A 95 -11.77 -4.05 9.26
C HIS A 95 -10.90 -3.47 10.37
N VAL A 96 -10.20 -2.38 10.06
CA VAL A 96 -9.35 -1.61 10.96
C VAL A 96 -9.77 -0.15 10.87
N SER A 97 -10.53 0.30 11.88
CA SER A 97 -10.96 1.69 12.01
C SER A 97 -9.88 2.51 12.73
N VAL A 98 -9.61 3.71 12.21
CA VAL A 98 -8.70 4.69 12.83
C VAL A 98 -9.50 5.94 13.22
N ALA A 99 -9.30 6.43 14.44
CA ALA A 99 -9.92 7.68 14.88
C ALA A 99 -8.95 8.86 14.68
N GLY A 100 -9.35 9.82 13.83
CA GLY A 100 -8.59 11.05 13.53
C GLY A 100 -8.03 11.07 12.10
N ASP A 101 -7.23 12.10 11.80
CA ASP A 101 -6.66 12.31 10.48
C ASP A 101 -5.44 11.41 10.27
N LEU A 102 -5.68 10.23 9.66
CA LEU A 102 -4.65 9.24 9.38
C LEU A 102 -3.66 9.76 8.34
N ALA A 103 -2.37 9.80 8.70
CA ALA A 103 -1.28 10.04 7.75
C ALA A 103 -0.52 8.76 7.41
N GLN A 104 -0.43 7.81 8.35
CA GLN A 104 0.32 6.58 8.17
C GLN A 104 -0.25 5.44 9.01
N LEU A 105 -0.45 4.28 8.39
CA LEU A 105 -0.80 3.02 9.03
C LEU A 105 0.37 2.06 8.89
N THR A 106 0.81 1.43 9.98
CA THR A 106 1.85 0.40 9.97
C THR A 106 1.35 -0.88 10.59
N TYR A 107 1.87 -2.02 10.13
CA TYR A 107 1.58 -3.33 10.69
C TYR A 107 2.68 -4.33 10.34
N GLU A 108 2.71 -5.44 11.06
CA GLU A 108 3.57 -6.57 10.78
C GLU A 108 2.81 -7.67 10.03
N ILE A 109 3.41 -8.24 8.99
CA ILE A 109 2.85 -9.41 8.27
C ILE A 109 3.73 -10.65 8.44
N ARG A 110 3.11 -11.80 8.73
CA ARG A 110 3.75 -13.13 8.68
C ARG A 110 3.56 -13.78 7.31
N GLU A 111 4.48 -14.67 6.93
CA GLU A 111 4.25 -15.56 5.79
C GLU A 111 3.10 -16.53 6.08
N SER A 112 2.49 -17.05 5.02
CA SER A 112 1.38 -18.00 5.15
C SER A 112 1.77 -19.45 4.95
N TYR A 113 2.99 -19.69 4.45
CA TYR A 113 3.54 -21.04 4.31
C TYR A 113 4.06 -21.52 5.67
N GLY A 114 3.79 -22.79 6.03
CA GLY A 114 4.22 -23.37 7.31
C GLY A 114 3.16 -23.31 8.43
N SER A 115 1.95 -22.83 8.13
CA SER A 115 0.80 -23.06 9.00
C SER A 115 0.52 -24.57 9.13
N SER A 116 0.45 -25.08 10.35
CA SER A 116 0.31 -26.52 10.63
C SER A 116 -1.09 -27.09 10.33
N LYS A 117 -2.06 -26.25 9.96
CA LYS A 117 -3.40 -26.70 9.56
C LYS A 117 -3.58 -26.52 8.06
N ILE A 118 -3.92 -27.60 7.38
CA ILE A 118 -4.12 -27.63 5.92
C ILE A 118 -5.23 -26.69 5.44
N TRP A 119 -6.15 -26.29 6.33
CA TRP A 119 -7.20 -25.29 6.12
C TRP A 119 -6.76 -23.84 6.44
N ASP A 120 -5.62 -23.67 7.12
CA ASP A 120 -4.98 -22.38 7.40
C ASP A 120 -3.78 -22.09 6.49
N THR A 121 -3.38 -23.05 5.66
CA THR A 121 -2.51 -22.78 4.51
C THR A 121 -3.42 -22.19 3.44
N PRO A 122 -3.21 -20.93 3.00
CA PRO A 122 -3.84 -20.47 1.78
C PRO A 122 -3.52 -21.48 0.67
N LEU A 123 -4.41 -21.62 -0.31
CA LEU A 123 -4.01 -22.19 -1.61
C LEU A 123 -2.63 -21.61 -1.95
N GLY A 124 -1.66 -22.41 -2.39
CA GLY A 124 -0.29 -21.89 -2.56
C GLY A 124 -0.21 -20.59 -3.39
N SER A 125 -1.12 -20.45 -4.35
CA SER A 125 -1.29 -19.23 -5.15
C SER A 125 -1.75 -17.98 -4.38
N ALA A 126 -2.34 -18.15 -3.21
CA ALA A 126 -2.94 -17.13 -2.36
C ALA A 126 -2.11 -16.78 -1.11
N GLY A 127 -0.89 -17.31 -1.05
CA GLY A 127 0.00 -17.19 0.09
C GLY A 127 1.29 -16.45 -0.23
N SER A 128 1.95 -15.92 0.79
CA SER A 128 3.30 -15.34 0.65
C SER A 128 4.31 -16.15 1.45
N ARG A 129 5.57 -16.17 0.99
CA ARG A 129 6.65 -16.96 1.59
C ARG A 129 7.92 -16.15 1.74
N TRP A 130 8.51 -16.16 2.94
CA TRP A 130 9.75 -15.49 3.29
C TRP A 130 10.84 -16.55 3.48
N LEU A 131 11.87 -16.55 2.64
CA LEU A 131 13.06 -17.37 2.83
C LEU A 131 14.25 -16.42 3.08
N PRO A 132 14.60 -16.15 4.35
CA PRO A 132 15.65 -15.20 4.69
C PRO A 132 16.96 -15.53 3.97
N GLY A 133 17.53 -14.57 3.25
CA GLY A 133 18.77 -14.76 2.50
C GLY A 133 18.62 -15.48 1.15
N GLU A 134 17.42 -15.95 0.80
CA GLU A 134 17.17 -16.69 -0.45
C GLU A 134 16.15 -15.99 -1.35
N SER A 135 14.90 -15.80 -0.89
CA SER A 135 13.84 -15.21 -1.70
C SER A 135 12.65 -14.68 -0.88
N PHE A 136 11.90 -13.75 -1.46
CA PHE A 136 10.58 -13.34 -0.97
C PHE A 136 9.56 -13.54 -2.08
N MET A 137 8.57 -14.41 -1.84
CA MET A 137 7.40 -14.55 -2.71
C MET A 137 6.25 -13.76 -2.09
N ILE A 138 5.87 -12.65 -2.74
CA ILE A 138 4.92 -11.69 -2.18
C ILE A 138 3.64 -11.70 -3.00
N ASN A 139 2.52 -11.85 -2.30
CA ASN A 139 1.18 -11.78 -2.86
C ASN A 139 0.45 -10.57 -2.25
N TYR A 140 -0.06 -9.66 -3.09
CA TYR A 140 -0.56 -8.36 -2.61
C TYR A 140 -1.77 -8.45 -1.70
N HIS A 141 -2.63 -9.45 -1.90
CA HIS A 141 -3.77 -9.72 -1.04
C HIS A 141 -3.37 -10.15 0.40
N LEU A 142 -2.12 -10.60 0.60
CA LEU A 142 -1.55 -10.81 1.93
C LEU A 142 -0.73 -9.59 2.38
N LEU A 143 -0.08 -8.88 1.46
CA LEU A 143 0.78 -7.74 1.75
C LEU A 143 0.00 -6.53 2.29
N THR A 144 -1.12 -6.18 1.65
CA THR A 144 -1.88 -4.98 1.99
C THR A 144 -3.38 -5.17 1.78
N GLY A 145 -4.14 -4.38 2.55
CA GLY A 145 -5.54 -4.07 2.31
C GLY A 145 -5.71 -2.77 1.53
N TYR A 146 -6.95 -2.29 1.51
CA TYR A 146 -7.39 -1.05 0.87
C TYR A 146 -8.26 -0.24 1.84
N PHE A 147 -8.51 1.04 1.53
CA PHE A 147 -9.43 1.87 2.31
C PHE A 147 -10.81 1.88 1.67
N GLU A 148 -11.86 1.73 2.47
CA GLU A 148 -13.25 1.83 1.97
C GLU A 148 -13.49 3.19 1.30
N GLY A 149 -14.15 3.16 0.15
CA GLY A 149 -14.37 4.34 -0.70
C GLY A 149 -13.19 4.66 -1.64
N TYR A 150 -12.07 3.94 -1.51
CA TYR A 150 -10.88 4.06 -2.35
C TYR A 150 -10.48 2.71 -2.97
N GLU A 151 -11.45 1.84 -3.27
CA GLU A 151 -11.24 0.51 -3.84
C GLU A 151 -10.53 0.56 -5.21
N ASP A 152 -10.89 1.56 -6.03
CA ASP A 152 -10.34 1.77 -7.38
C ASP A 152 -9.11 2.70 -7.38
N ALA A 153 -8.67 3.15 -6.20
CA ALA A 153 -7.51 4.01 -6.08
C ALA A 153 -6.24 3.26 -6.53
N PRO A 154 -5.35 3.88 -7.33
CA PRO A 154 -4.09 3.26 -7.69
C PRO A 154 -3.22 2.98 -6.46
N PHE A 155 -2.40 1.94 -6.57
CA PHE A 155 -1.39 1.59 -5.58
C PHE A 155 0.01 1.85 -6.12
N ALA A 156 0.86 2.47 -5.31
CA ALA A 156 2.29 2.54 -5.55
C ALA A 156 3.03 1.75 -4.45
N ILE A 157 3.71 0.68 -4.85
CA ILE A 157 4.37 -0.25 -3.92
C ILE A 157 5.87 -0.14 -4.06
N THR A 158 6.54 0.19 -2.96
CA THR A 158 7.99 0.34 -2.89
C THR A 158 8.60 -0.76 -2.02
N TYR A 159 9.63 -1.41 -2.56
CA TYR A 159 10.41 -2.41 -1.83
C TYR A 159 11.84 -1.93 -1.62
N THR A 160 12.26 -1.84 -0.36
CA THR A 160 13.68 -1.85 -0.02
C THR A 160 14.14 -3.30 -0.01
N LYS A 161 15.18 -3.62 -0.78
CA LYS A 161 15.67 -4.99 -0.99
C LYS A 161 17.18 -5.08 -0.73
N PRO A 162 17.70 -6.26 -0.34
CA PRO A 162 19.13 -6.44 -0.17
C PRO A 162 19.92 -6.19 -1.47
N SER A 163 21.20 -5.88 -1.31
CA SER A 163 22.07 -5.65 -2.46
C SER A 163 22.24 -6.88 -3.34
N GLY A 164 22.25 -6.67 -4.66
CA GLY A 164 22.30 -7.74 -5.67
C GLY A 164 20.99 -8.48 -5.93
N TRP A 165 19.94 -8.25 -5.14
CA TRP A 165 18.63 -8.85 -5.39
C TRP A 165 17.91 -8.14 -6.53
N TYR A 166 17.01 -8.84 -7.22
CA TYR A 166 16.14 -8.26 -8.24
C TYR A 166 14.69 -8.71 -8.01
N GLY A 167 13.75 -7.87 -8.42
CA GLY A 167 12.32 -8.21 -8.41
C GLY A 167 11.89 -8.68 -9.80
N HIS A 168 10.93 -9.61 -9.85
CA HIS A 168 10.29 -10.02 -11.09
C HIS A 168 8.77 -10.04 -10.87
N THR A 169 8.03 -9.36 -11.76
CA THR A 169 6.57 -9.25 -11.72
C THR A 169 6.04 -8.89 -13.09
N ALA A 170 4.77 -9.19 -13.36
CA ALA A 170 4.06 -8.71 -14.53
C ALA A 170 3.56 -7.26 -14.37
N LEU A 171 3.64 -6.69 -13.16
CA LEU A 171 3.30 -5.29 -12.93
C LEU A 171 4.31 -4.36 -13.59
N THR A 172 3.82 -3.22 -14.06
CA THR A 172 4.66 -2.14 -14.58
C THR A 172 5.59 -1.64 -13.48
N GLN A 173 6.88 -1.60 -13.77
CA GLN A 173 7.86 -1.00 -12.90
C GLN A 173 8.00 0.49 -13.21
N GLU A 174 7.69 1.35 -12.24
CA GLU A 174 7.82 2.80 -12.42
C GLU A 174 9.27 3.30 -12.24
N ALA A 175 9.99 2.76 -11.25
CA ALA A 175 11.36 3.20 -10.94
C ALA A 175 12.20 2.08 -10.30
N LEU A 176 13.53 2.23 -10.38
CA LEU A 176 14.48 1.51 -9.54
C LEU A 176 14.98 2.48 -8.47
N SER A 177 14.74 2.17 -7.20
CA SER A 177 15.47 2.84 -6.11
C SER A 177 16.93 2.36 -6.13
N PRO A 178 17.90 3.26 -5.87
CA PRO A 178 19.30 2.85 -5.71
C PRO A 178 19.39 1.78 -4.62
N THR A 179 20.22 0.77 -4.89
CA THR A 179 20.41 -0.34 -3.96
C THR A 179 21.20 0.19 -2.75
N VAL A 180 20.70 -0.07 -1.53
CA VAL A 180 21.41 0.24 -0.28
C VAL A 180 22.49 -0.80 -0.02
#